data_AF-A0A3B0MRC4-F1
#
_entry.id   AF-A0A3B0MRC4-F1
#
_cell.length_a   1.000
_cell.length_b   1.000
_cell.length_c   1.000
_cell.angle_alpha   90.00
_cell.angle_beta   90.00
_cell.angle_gamma   90.00
#
_symmetry.space_group_name_H-M   'P 1'
#
loop_
_entity.id
_entity.type
_entity.pdbx_description
1 polymer ?
#
loop_
_entity_poly.entity_id
_entity_poly.type
_entity_poly.pdbx_seq_one_letter_code
_entity_poly.pdbx_strand_id
1 'polypeptide(L)'
;MAATQGAGKRPLLFGLVAVLGLMAIAGFAPYQAAQAQTSGMSSARLDAAIDAWLSDDELAGLQTLAGLAQAGDVTAQVLLGLIDKHAALQGPAVLALPRDGRIALLRAPGGISGQNWLHLAAKEGDPLAQAWTSVFRPGADLDTAAQFAAMSEPRALALALTSLAKRQEHGFKDSVIAQDWYPDTLLFLGRDRTLTQARAAALHPGDPQHRYHKGARPTKADLADWLAQAPAALHLRATCEAVCPATQEHCVMALYHALGDYQALLTHGTPANALIPDEVFAASPRGRAALARRIMLMRSTRMREADREKLSAVDSCATDWLGTQYEAHTPRAIPAAEN
;
A
#
# COMPACT_ATOMS: atom_id res chain seq x y z
N MET A 1 -18.98 46.67 51.67
CA MET A 1 -17.89 45.75 52.07
C MET A 1 -17.15 45.39 50.78
N ALA A 2 -16.13 46.17 50.37
CA ALA A 2 -14.69 46.05 50.72
C ALA A 2 -14.16 44.63 50.40
N ALA A 3 -13.07 44.37 49.67
CA ALA A 3 -11.82 45.11 49.44
C ALA A 3 -11.10 44.55 48.17
N THR A 4 -10.56 45.40 47.28
CA THR A 4 -9.15 45.80 47.08
C THR A 4 -8.31 44.99 46.08
N GLN A 5 -7.86 45.72 45.05
CA GLN A 5 -6.83 45.42 44.07
C GLN A 5 -5.43 45.29 44.70
N GLY A 6 -4.58 44.43 44.13
CA GLY A 6 -3.15 44.33 44.44
C GLY A 6 -2.31 44.29 43.16
N ALA A 7 -1.80 45.44 42.74
CA ALA A 7 -0.85 45.60 41.64
C ALA A 7 0.59 45.39 42.17
N GLY A 8 1.26 44.34 41.70
CA GLY A 8 2.67 44.08 42.00
C GLY A 8 3.57 44.52 40.86
N LYS A 9 4.20 45.69 41.00
CA LYS A 9 5.32 46.16 40.15
C LYS A 9 6.56 45.33 40.45
N ARG A 10 7.21 44.78 39.41
CA ARG A 10 8.58 44.22 39.50
C ARG A 10 9.58 45.17 38.85
N PRO A 11 10.74 45.40 39.47
CA PRO A 11 11.73 46.37 39.01
C PRO A 11 12.56 45.83 37.84
N LEU A 12 12.90 46.77 36.95
CA LEU A 12 13.94 46.69 35.96
C LEU A 12 15.30 46.49 36.64
N LEU A 13 16.00 45.42 36.29
CA LEU A 13 17.45 45.29 36.47
C LEU A 13 18.07 45.16 35.08
N PHE A 14 18.35 46.32 34.49
CA PHE A 14 19.27 46.46 33.36
C PHE A 14 20.68 46.51 33.94
N GLY A 15 21.46 45.46 33.67
CA GLY A 15 22.83 45.32 34.13
C GLY A 15 23.70 44.60 33.10
N LEU A 16 24.24 45.39 32.17
CA LEU A 16 25.63 45.36 31.72
C LEU A 16 26.35 43.99 31.70
N VAL A 17 26.34 43.28 30.56
CA VAL A 17 27.47 42.46 30.11
C VAL A 17 27.72 42.74 28.63
N ALA A 18 28.75 43.55 28.41
CA ALA A 18 29.28 43.96 27.14
C ALA A 18 30.29 42.91 26.62
N VAL A 19 30.25 42.69 25.30
CA VAL A 19 31.40 42.40 24.42
C VAL A 19 32.16 41.09 24.68
N LEU A 20 31.70 40.01 24.05
CA LEU A 20 32.55 38.91 23.56
C LEU A 20 31.72 38.01 22.64
N GLY A 21 32.09 37.93 21.35
CA GLY A 21 31.50 36.95 20.44
C GLY A 21 31.26 37.39 19.00
N LEU A 22 32.05 38.32 18.46
CA LEU A 22 32.02 38.67 17.02
C LEU A 22 33.06 37.82 16.24
N MET A 23 32.99 36.50 16.35
CA MET A 23 33.77 35.55 15.53
C MET A 23 33.01 34.22 15.46
N ALA A 24 32.23 33.98 14.39
CA ALA A 24 31.93 32.64 13.82
C ALA A 24 30.70 32.64 12.87
N ILE A 25 30.63 33.51 11.86
CA ILE A 25 29.55 33.41 10.83
C ILE A 25 30.09 32.96 9.45
N ALA A 26 31.41 32.88 9.25
CA ALA A 26 31.99 32.54 7.95
C ALA A 26 32.15 31.02 7.64
N GLY A 27 31.68 30.11 8.51
CA GLY A 27 31.97 28.66 8.40
C GLY A 27 30.85 27.76 7.83
N PHE A 28 29.63 28.26 7.61
CA PHE A 28 28.47 27.40 7.31
C PHE A 28 28.17 27.14 5.82
N ALA A 29 28.77 27.90 4.91
CA ALA A 29 28.53 27.73 3.47
C ALA A 29 28.95 26.35 2.89
N PRO A 30 30.12 25.77 3.23
CA PRO A 30 30.54 24.50 2.61
C PRO A 30 29.73 23.28 3.10
N TYR A 31 29.14 23.34 4.30
CA TYR A 31 28.36 22.23 4.85
C TYR A 31 27.00 22.07 4.16
N GLN A 32 26.33 23.18 3.81
CA GLN A 32 25.03 23.14 3.12
C GLN A 32 25.16 22.60 1.69
N ALA A 33 26.25 22.95 0.98
CA ALA A 33 26.50 22.45 -0.36
C ALA A 33 26.77 20.93 -0.36
N ALA A 34 27.50 20.42 0.63
CA ALA A 34 27.74 19.00 0.80
C ALA A 34 26.43 18.24 1.13
N GLN A 35 25.59 18.78 2.02
CA GLN A 35 24.29 18.17 2.35
C GLN A 35 23.32 18.15 1.15
N ALA A 36 23.25 19.23 0.37
CA ALA A 36 22.42 19.27 -0.82
C ALA A 36 22.87 18.26 -1.89
N GLN A 37 24.19 18.09 -2.06
CA GLN A 37 24.74 17.09 -2.97
C GLN A 37 24.46 15.66 -2.49
N THR A 38 24.55 15.38 -1.19
CA THR A 38 24.20 14.06 -0.64
C THR A 38 22.71 13.76 -0.77
N SER A 39 21.84 14.76 -0.56
CA SER A 39 20.38 14.59 -0.71
C SER A 39 19.99 14.34 -2.16
N GLY A 40 20.57 15.07 -3.12
CA GLY A 40 20.32 14.85 -4.55
C GLY A 40 20.80 13.48 -5.04
N MET A 41 21.95 13.01 -4.55
CA MET A 41 22.47 11.67 -4.87
C MET A 41 21.63 10.55 -4.23
N SER A 42 21.13 10.75 -3.00
CA SER A 42 20.22 9.79 -2.36
C SER A 42 18.92 9.65 -3.16
N SER A 43 18.33 10.77 -3.58
CA SER A 43 17.11 10.79 -4.41
C SER A 43 17.31 10.02 -5.72
N ALA A 44 18.37 10.32 -6.48
CA ALA A 44 18.61 9.64 -7.76
C ALA A 44 18.85 8.13 -7.59
N ARG A 45 19.50 7.71 -6.48
CA ARG A 45 19.69 6.29 -6.18
C ARG A 45 18.40 5.60 -5.74
N LEU A 46 17.55 6.30 -4.99
CA LEU A 46 16.23 5.83 -4.59
C LEU A 46 15.35 5.62 -5.82
N ASP A 47 15.28 6.61 -6.71
CA ASP A 47 14.50 6.54 -7.95
C ASP A 47 14.96 5.36 -8.82
N ALA A 48 16.28 5.21 -9.03
CA ALA A 48 16.83 4.08 -9.76
C ALA A 48 16.51 2.72 -9.11
N ALA A 49 16.47 2.64 -7.79
CA ALA A 49 16.11 1.42 -7.08
C ALA A 49 14.62 1.07 -7.21
N ILE A 50 13.75 2.08 -7.18
CA ILE A 50 12.31 1.96 -7.44
C ILE A 50 12.09 1.50 -8.88
N ASP A 51 12.74 2.13 -9.86
CA ASP A 51 12.63 1.77 -11.27
C ASP A 51 13.07 0.33 -11.55
N ALA A 52 14.18 -0.11 -10.95
CA ALA A 52 14.63 -1.49 -11.04
C ALA A 52 13.59 -2.47 -10.47
N TRP A 53 13.05 -2.17 -9.29
CA TRP A 53 12.04 -3.00 -8.64
C TRP A 53 10.73 -3.07 -9.45
N LEU A 54 10.27 -1.93 -9.98
CA LEU A 54 9.08 -1.81 -10.84
C LEU A 54 9.25 -2.58 -12.15
N SER A 55 10.46 -2.60 -12.70
CA SER A 55 10.83 -3.35 -13.92
C SER A 55 10.99 -4.86 -13.70
N ASP A 56 10.64 -5.36 -12.50
CA ASP A 56 10.79 -6.75 -12.06
C ASP A 56 12.24 -7.23 -11.88
N ASP A 57 13.24 -6.32 -11.89
CA ASP A 57 14.61 -6.60 -11.41
C ASP A 57 14.64 -6.56 -9.88
N GLU A 58 13.97 -7.55 -9.29
CA GLU A 58 13.60 -7.56 -7.88
C GLU A 58 14.79 -7.43 -6.94
N LEU A 59 15.80 -8.29 -7.12
CA LEU A 59 16.91 -8.36 -6.18
C LEU A 59 17.79 -7.11 -6.28
N ALA A 60 18.06 -6.60 -7.48
CA ALA A 60 18.87 -5.39 -7.63
C ALA A 60 18.17 -4.16 -7.02
N GLY A 61 16.87 -4.00 -7.28
CA GLY A 61 16.07 -2.91 -6.70
C GLY A 61 16.02 -3.00 -5.18
N LEU A 62 15.68 -4.18 -4.63
CA LEU A 62 15.56 -4.37 -3.18
C LEU A 62 16.90 -4.28 -2.45
N GLN A 63 18.01 -4.75 -3.03
CA GLN A 63 19.35 -4.61 -2.44
C GLN A 63 19.76 -3.14 -2.38
N THR A 64 19.47 -2.36 -3.41
CA THR A 64 19.74 -0.92 -3.42
C THR A 64 18.88 -0.20 -2.36
N LEU A 65 17.58 -0.50 -2.29
CA LEU A 65 16.70 0.02 -1.24
C LEU A 65 17.20 -0.37 0.16
N ALA A 66 17.70 -1.60 0.34
CA ALA A 66 18.20 -2.06 1.64
C ALA A 66 19.45 -1.29 2.06
N GLY A 67 20.36 -1.03 1.13
CA GLY A 67 21.54 -0.18 1.37
C GLY A 67 21.15 1.26 1.73
N LEU A 68 20.14 1.84 1.07
CA LEU A 68 19.63 3.18 1.38
C LEU A 68 18.96 3.22 2.76
N ALA A 69 18.11 2.25 3.08
CA ALA A 69 17.45 2.14 4.38
C ALA A 69 18.47 2.00 5.53
N GLN A 70 19.53 1.21 5.33
CA GLN A 70 20.65 1.08 6.26
C GLN A 70 21.44 2.39 6.43
N ALA A 71 21.52 3.21 5.37
CA ALA A 71 22.14 4.53 5.42
C ALA A 71 21.24 5.62 6.05
N GLY A 72 20.03 5.26 6.50
CA GLY A 72 19.09 6.17 7.16
C GLY A 72 18.10 6.85 6.21
N ASP A 73 17.97 6.41 4.96
CA ASP A 73 16.96 6.93 4.03
C ASP A 73 15.56 6.45 4.45
N VAL A 74 14.78 7.35 5.07
CA VAL A 74 13.46 7.05 5.62
C VAL A 74 12.48 6.57 4.54
N THR A 75 12.55 7.11 3.33
CA THR A 75 11.66 6.69 2.23
C THR A 75 11.95 5.25 1.81
N ALA A 76 13.22 4.87 1.71
CA ALA A 76 13.61 3.48 1.47
C ALA A 76 13.15 2.55 2.60
N GLN A 77 13.22 3.00 3.86
CA GLN A 77 12.70 2.25 5.01
C GLN A 77 11.19 2.02 4.92
N VAL A 78 10.41 3.06 4.58
CA VAL A 78 8.95 2.95 4.40
C VAL A 78 8.64 1.95 3.30
N LEU A 79 9.24 2.10 2.12
CA LEU A 79 8.96 1.24 0.97
C LEU A 79 9.31 -0.22 1.25
N LEU A 80 10.50 -0.52 1.78
CA LEU A 80 10.89 -1.88 2.15
C LEU A 80 9.99 -2.47 3.23
N GLY A 81 9.64 -1.66 4.24
CA GLY A 81 8.74 -2.08 5.31
C GLY A 81 7.37 -2.50 4.77
N LEU A 82 6.85 -1.80 3.76
CA LEU A 82 5.59 -2.11 3.09
C LEU A 82 5.68 -3.34 2.19
N ILE A 83 6.78 -3.51 1.45
CA ILE A 83 7.04 -4.72 0.63
C ILE A 83 7.13 -5.96 1.52
N ASP A 84 7.82 -5.88 2.65
CA ASP A 84 7.92 -6.95 3.64
C ASP A 84 6.54 -7.31 4.24
N LYS A 85 5.69 -6.32 4.54
CA LYS A 85 4.35 -6.54 5.12
C LYS A 85 3.35 -7.18 4.15
N HIS A 86 3.51 -6.98 2.84
CA HIS A 86 2.54 -7.42 1.86
C HIS A 86 3.16 -8.50 0.96
N ALA A 87 2.89 -9.77 1.26
CA ALA A 87 3.40 -10.90 0.49
C ALA A 87 3.02 -10.89 -1.00
N ALA A 88 2.01 -10.10 -1.40
CA ALA A 88 1.68 -9.87 -2.80
C ALA A 88 2.73 -9.02 -3.55
N LEU A 89 3.50 -8.19 -2.84
CA LEU A 89 4.55 -7.35 -3.43
C LEU A 89 5.90 -8.07 -3.57
N GLN A 90 6.01 -9.29 -3.04
CA GLN A 90 7.20 -10.13 -3.09
C GLN A 90 7.09 -11.11 -4.26
N GLY A 91 8.04 -11.01 -5.19
CA GLY A 91 8.17 -11.85 -6.36
C GLY A 91 8.99 -13.13 -6.11
N PRO A 92 9.21 -13.91 -7.18
CA PRO A 92 9.87 -15.21 -7.10
C PRO A 92 11.27 -15.15 -6.50
N ALA A 93 12.04 -14.10 -6.79
CA ALA A 93 13.44 -14.03 -6.40
C ALA A 93 13.58 -13.90 -4.88
N VAL A 94 12.76 -13.06 -4.25
CA VAL A 94 12.68 -12.96 -2.78
C VAL A 94 12.20 -14.27 -2.14
N LEU A 95 11.21 -14.92 -2.75
CA LEU A 95 10.67 -16.18 -2.22
C LEU A 95 11.67 -17.34 -2.28
N ALA A 96 12.58 -17.31 -3.26
CA ALA A 96 13.65 -18.29 -3.42
C ALA A 96 14.80 -18.12 -2.41
N LEU A 97 14.96 -16.94 -1.81
CA LEU A 97 16.00 -16.70 -0.81
C LEU A 97 15.80 -17.58 0.45
N PRO A 98 16.89 -18.05 1.09
CA PRO A 98 16.79 -18.64 2.41
C PRO A 98 16.33 -17.59 3.44
N ARG A 99 15.93 -18.06 4.63
CA ARG A 99 15.34 -17.19 5.66
C ARG A 99 16.26 -16.04 6.07
N ASP A 100 17.53 -16.33 6.27
CA ASP A 100 18.58 -15.35 6.59
C ASP A 100 18.77 -14.33 5.46
N GLY A 101 18.79 -14.78 4.20
CA GLY A 101 18.84 -13.90 3.03
C GLY A 101 17.64 -12.93 2.97
N ARG A 102 16.43 -13.43 3.23
CA ARG A 102 15.22 -12.57 3.31
C ARG A 102 15.29 -11.57 4.47
N ILE A 103 15.78 -11.99 5.64
CA ILE A 103 15.94 -11.10 6.79
C ILE A 103 16.96 -10.00 6.48
N ALA A 104 18.12 -10.35 5.93
CA ALA A 104 19.16 -9.39 5.57
C ALA A 104 18.68 -8.36 4.55
N LEU A 105 17.81 -8.78 3.61
CA LEU A 105 17.26 -7.90 2.58
C LEU A 105 16.12 -7.00 3.08
N LEU A 106 15.17 -7.54 3.83
CA LEU A 106 13.88 -6.88 4.10
C LEU A 106 13.73 -6.32 5.52
N ARG A 107 14.68 -6.56 6.43
CA ARG A 107 14.56 -6.18 7.84
C ARG A 107 15.70 -5.28 8.30
N ALA A 108 15.36 -4.36 9.20
CA ALA A 108 16.34 -3.61 9.98
C ALA A 108 17.04 -4.54 10.98
N PRO A 109 18.29 -4.25 11.37
CA PRO A 109 18.96 -4.96 12.45
C PRO A 109 18.15 -4.93 13.76
N GLY A 110 18.05 -6.08 14.45
CA GLY A 110 17.45 -6.16 15.78
C GLY A 110 16.78 -7.50 16.07
N GLY A 111 17.26 -8.21 17.10
CA GLY A 111 16.75 -9.54 17.47
C GLY A 111 17.02 -10.63 16.41
N ILE A 112 16.54 -11.84 16.65
CA ILE A 112 16.81 -13.02 15.78
C ILE A 112 16.13 -12.92 14.40
N SER A 113 15.05 -12.15 14.28
CA SER A 113 14.28 -12.04 13.02
C SER A 113 14.36 -10.67 12.36
N GLY A 114 15.21 -9.77 12.86
CA GLY A 114 15.22 -8.36 12.46
C GLY A 114 13.97 -7.61 12.93
N GLN A 115 13.97 -6.30 12.68
CA GLN A 115 12.81 -5.42 12.87
C GLN A 115 12.25 -4.99 11.51
N ASN A 116 10.94 -4.75 11.40
CA ASN A 116 10.39 -4.20 10.18
C ASN A 116 10.81 -2.72 10.03
N TRP A 117 11.32 -2.34 8.86
CA TRP A 117 11.78 -0.97 8.57
C TRP A 117 10.70 0.10 8.79
N LEU A 118 9.42 -0.22 8.55
CA LEU A 118 8.30 0.68 8.80
C LEU A 118 8.20 1.11 10.26
N HIS A 119 8.57 0.23 11.21
CA HIS A 119 8.58 0.58 12.63
C HIS A 119 9.74 1.51 13.00
N LEU A 120 10.86 1.44 12.27
CA LEU A 120 11.98 2.35 12.47
C LEU A 120 11.60 3.75 11.93
N ALA A 121 11.16 3.83 10.68
CA ALA A 121 10.68 5.08 10.07
C ALA A 121 9.58 5.76 10.91
N ALA A 122 8.64 4.99 11.46
CA ALA A 122 7.59 5.52 12.34
C ALA A 122 8.14 6.14 13.64
N LYS A 123 9.20 5.55 14.22
CA LYS A 123 9.88 6.09 15.41
C LYS A 123 10.66 7.36 15.09
N GLU A 124 11.18 7.46 13.87
CA GLU A 124 11.90 8.63 13.36
C GLU A 124 10.96 9.79 13.00
N GLY A 125 9.65 9.56 13.02
CA GLY A 125 8.64 10.61 12.88
C GLY A 125 7.94 10.65 11.51
N ASP A 126 8.19 9.68 10.63
CA ASP A 126 7.53 9.66 9.32
C ASP A 126 6.01 9.41 9.45
N PRO A 127 5.17 10.35 8.98
CA PRO A 127 3.72 10.28 9.19
C PRO A 127 3.08 9.09 8.46
N LEU A 128 3.57 8.75 7.26
CA LEU A 128 3.05 7.62 6.49
C LEU A 128 3.36 6.29 7.19
N ALA A 129 4.59 6.13 7.69
CA ALA A 129 5.02 4.96 8.45
C ALA A 129 4.27 4.83 9.79
N GLN A 130 3.97 5.96 10.45
CA GLN A 130 3.13 5.98 11.65
C GLN A 130 1.71 5.50 11.36
N ALA A 131 1.07 6.01 10.31
CA ALA A 131 -0.27 5.59 9.90
C ALA A 131 -0.32 4.09 9.55
N TRP A 132 0.65 3.61 8.76
CA TRP A 132 0.77 2.18 8.44
C TRP A 132 1.10 1.31 9.65
N THR A 133 1.91 1.80 10.59
CA THR A 133 2.12 1.08 11.84
C THR A 133 0.84 1.03 12.69
N SER A 134 0.05 2.11 12.69
CA SER A 134 -1.22 2.21 13.42
C SER A 134 -2.26 1.22 12.91
N VAL A 135 -2.47 1.12 11.59
CA VAL A 135 -3.54 0.28 11.02
C VAL A 135 -3.43 -1.19 11.42
N PHE A 136 -2.20 -1.69 11.60
CA PHE A 136 -1.94 -3.07 12.02
C PHE A 136 -2.05 -3.31 13.52
N ARG A 137 -2.20 -2.27 14.35
CA ARG A 137 -2.39 -2.40 15.80
C ARG A 137 -3.87 -2.62 16.13
N PRO A 138 -4.19 -3.35 17.21
CA PRO A 138 -5.57 -3.52 17.68
C PRO A 138 -6.30 -2.19 17.92
N GLY A 139 -5.58 -1.16 18.38
CA GLY A 139 -6.12 0.18 18.66
C GLY A 139 -6.20 1.14 17.48
N ALA A 140 -6.08 0.66 16.22
CA ALA A 140 -6.38 1.50 15.06
C ALA A 140 -7.81 2.06 15.15
N ASP A 141 -8.00 3.30 14.70
CA ASP A 141 -9.26 4.04 14.76
C ASP A 141 -9.54 4.80 13.44
N LEU A 142 -10.64 5.56 13.42
CA LEU A 142 -11.04 6.35 12.26
C LEU A 142 -10.06 7.49 11.94
N ASP A 143 -9.31 7.98 12.92
CA ASP A 143 -8.29 9.01 12.69
C ASP A 143 -7.16 8.46 11.80
N THR A 144 -6.80 7.19 11.99
CA THR A 144 -5.85 6.51 11.09
C THR A 144 -6.37 6.43 9.64
N ALA A 145 -7.66 6.18 9.44
CA ALA A 145 -8.27 6.18 8.10
C ALA A 145 -8.27 7.58 7.49
N ALA A 146 -8.68 8.60 8.25
CA ALA A 146 -8.68 9.99 7.80
C ALA A 146 -7.26 10.49 7.44
N GLN A 147 -6.22 10.05 8.16
CA GLN A 147 -4.82 10.34 7.82
C GLN A 147 -4.44 9.80 6.43
N PHE A 148 -4.82 8.56 6.11
CA PHE A 148 -4.57 8.02 4.76
C PHE A 148 -5.32 8.79 3.68
N ALA A 149 -6.56 9.21 3.94
CA ALA A 149 -7.28 10.05 2.99
C ALA A 149 -6.57 11.40 2.77
N ALA A 150 -6.10 12.04 3.85
CA ALA A 150 -5.35 13.30 3.76
C ALA A 150 -4.03 13.17 2.98
N MET A 151 -3.39 12.00 3.04
CA MET A 151 -2.18 11.68 2.28
C MET A 151 -2.47 11.16 0.85
N SER A 152 -3.74 11.13 0.42
CA SER A 152 -4.15 10.56 -0.88
C SER A 152 -3.66 9.11 -1.07
N GLU A 153 -3.87 8.28 -0.03
CA GLU A 153 -3.50 6.86 0.01
C GLU A 153 -4.76 5.96 -0.09
N PRO A 154 -5.42 5.86 -1.27
CA PRO A 154 -6.73 5.21 -1.40
C PRO A 154 -6.70 3.72 -1.00
N ARG A 155 -5.64 2.98 -1.36
CA ARG A 155 -5.48 1.57 -0.97
C ARG A 155 -5.37 1.42 0.55
N ALA A 156 -4.57 2.28 1.19
CA ALA A 156 -4.34 2.23 2.63
C ALA A 156 -5.61 2.64 3.41
N LEU A 157 -6.32 3.66 2.93
CA LEU A 157 -7.65 4.04 3.42
C LEU A 157 -8.63 2.87 3.34
N ALA A 158 -8.71 2.19 2.20
CA ALA A 158 -9.62 1.06 2.02
C ALA A 158 -9.27 -0.12 2.95
N LEU A 159 -7.98 -0.41 3.10
CA LEU A 159 -7.48 -1.41 4.04
C LEU A 159 -7.82 -1.05 5.49
N ALA A 160 -7.62 0.21 5.88
CA ALA A 160 -7.91 0.69 7.23
C ALA A 160 -9.39 0.56 7.55
N LEU A 161 -10.28 1.10 6.71
CA LEU A 161 -11.73 1.02 6.91
C LEU A 161 -12.23 -0.43 6.93
N THR A 162 -11.74 -1.27 6.02
CA THR A 162 -12.11 -2.70 6.01
C THR A 162 -11.64 -3.42 7.28
N SER A 163 -10.42 -3.13 7.76
CA SER A 163 -9.86 -3.74 8.96
C SER A 163 -10.61 -3.28 10.22
N LEU A 164 -10.94 -2.00 10.31
CA LEU A 164 -11.74 -1.43 11.40
C LEU A 164 -13.13 -2.03 11.43
N ALA A 165 -13.81 -2.08 10.28
CA ALA A 165 -15.15 -2.65 10.18
C ALA A 165 -15.15 -4.11 10.64
N LYS A 166 -14.14 -4.92 10.28
CA LYS A 166 -14.01 -6.33 10.69
C LYS A 166 -13.86 -6.53 12.20
N ARG A 167 -13.33 -5.55 12.94
CA ARG A 167 -13.14 -5.63 14.40
C ARG A 167 -14.38 -5.19 15.19
N GLN A 168 -15.26 -4.44 14.56
CA GLN A 168 -16.50 -3.96 15.18
C GLN A 168 -17.60 -5.02 15.05
N GLU A 169 -18.52 -5.05 16.01
CA GLU A 169 -19.73 -5.87 15.93
C GLU A 169 -20.64 -5.40 14.79
N HIS A 170 -20.70 -4.08 14.59
CA HIS A 170 -21.46 -3.39 13.56
C HIS A 170 -20.53 -2.66 12.59
N GLY A 171 -21.03 -2.24 11.43
CA GLY A 171 -20.29 -1.31 10.57
C GLY A 171 -20.41 0.14 11.05
N PHE A 172 -20.01 1.08 10.18
CA PHE A 172 -19.90 2.48 10.52
C PHE A 172 -21.24 3.20 10.59
N LYS A 173 -21.35 4.16 11.50
CA LYS A 173 -22.51 5.08 11.58
C LYS A 173 -22.58 5.95 10.34
N ASP A 174 -23.77 6.43 9.98
CA ASP A 174 -23.96 7.31 8.83
C ASP A 174 -23.16 8.62 8.95
N SER A 175 -22.89 9.11 10.16
CA SER A 175 -22.04 10.28 10.39
C SER A 175 -20.58 10.08 9.97
N VAL A 176 -20.10 8.82 9.93
CA VAL A 176 -18.75 8.47 9.44
C VAL A 176 -18.77 8.32 7.93
N ILE A 177 -19.81 7.71 7.37
CA ILE A 177 -19.96 7.55 5.92
C ILE A 177 -20.18 8.90 5.22
N ALA A 178 -20.84 9.84 5.89
CA ALA A 178 -21.09 11.19 5.37
C ALA A 178 -19.86 12.11 5.41
N GLN A 179 -18.68 11.61 5.81
CA GLN A 179 -17.45 12.39 5.78
C GLN A 179 -16.93 12.48 4.34
N ASP A 180 -16.45 13.65 3.92
CA ASP A 180 -15.96 13.89 2.55
C ASP A 180 -14.77 13.00 2.17
N TRP A 181 -14.03 12.50 3.15
CA TRP A 181 -12.90 11.59 2.94
C TRP A 181 -13.31 10.12 2.81
N TYR A 182 -14.55 9.77 3.11
CA TYR A 182 -15.02 8.39 3.08
C TYR A 182 -15.27 7.96 1.62
N PRO A 183 -14.69 6.85 1.13
CA PRO A 183 -14.77 6.51 -0.28
C PRO A 183 -16.08 5.81 -0.63
N ASP A 184 -16.67 6.20 -1.77
CA ASP A 184 -17.90 5.59 -2.30
C ASP A 184 -17.77 4.09 -2.60
N THR A 185 -16.55 3.60 -2.79
CA THR A 185 -16.26 2.17 -2.99
C THR A 185 -16.52 1.32 -1.73
N LEU A 186 -16.77 1.94 -0.57
CA LEU A 186 -16.94 1.28 0.73
C LEU A 186 -18.26 1.60 1.44
N LEU A 187 -19.28 2.07 0.71
CA LEU A 187 -20.59 2.39 1.29
C LEU A 187 -21.26 1.17 1.96
N PHE A 188 -20.91 -0.04 1.53
CA PHE A 188 -21.41 -1.28 2.13
C PHE A 188 -20.91 -1.54 3.56
N LEU A 189 -19.92 -0.80 4.07
CA LEU A 189 -19.43 -0.92 5.44
C LEU A 189 -20.28 -0.12 6.46
N GLY A 190 -21.48 0.33 6.10
CA GLY A 190 -22.41 0.99 7.03
C GLY A 190 -22.88 0.10 8.17
N ARG A 191 -23.69 0.65 9.08
CA ARG A 191 -24.07 0.06 10.38
C ARG A 191 -24.40 -1.43 10.32
N ASP A 192 -25.23 -1.82 9.36
CA ASP A 192 -25.68 -3.22 9.23
C ASP A 192 -24.86 -4.02 8.21
N ARG A 193 -23.75 -3.45 7.71
CA ARG A 193 -22.94 -3.94 6.59
C ARG A 193 -23.76 -4.24 5.34
N THR A 194 -24.78 -3.42 5.12
CA THR A 194 -25.68 -3.45 3.97
C THR A 194 -25.79 -2.07 3.35
N LEU A 195 -26.22 -2.03 2.10
CA LEU A 195 -26.55 -0.79 1.42
C LEU A 195 -28.03 -0.45 1.62
N THR A 196 -28.29 0.81 1.97
CA THR A 196 -29.63 1.39 1.88
C THR A 196 -30.08 1.44 0.41
N GLN A 197 -31.38 1.47 0.18
CA GLN A 197 -31.92 1.59 -1.19
C GLN A 197 -31.42 2.86 -1.88
N ALA A 198 -31.35 3.99 -1.16
CA ALA A 198 -30.85 5.25 -1.70
C ALA A 198 -29.38 5.16 -2.13
N ARG A 199 -28.52 4.55 -1.31
CA ARG A 199 -27.10 4.34 -1.66
C ARG A 199 -26.96 3.40 -2.84
N ALA A 200 -27.68 2.27 -2.85
CA ALA A 200 -27.66 1.33 -3.97
C ALA A 200 -28.10 1.99 -5.28
N ALA A 201 -29.14 2.84 -5.26
CA ALA A 201 -29.63 3.55 -6.44
C ALA A 201 -28.64 4.61 -6.98
N ALA A 202 -27.72 5.11 -6.16
CA ALA A 202 -26.69 6.07 -6.56
C ALA A 202 -25.44 5.40 -7.15
N LEU A 203 -25.26 4.09 -6.93
CA LEU A 203 -24.14 3.35 -7.47
C LEU A 203 -24.32 3.07 -8.96
N HIS A 204 -23.21 2.91 -9.65
CA HIS A 204 -23.20 2.36 -10.99
C HIS A 204 -23.95 1.00 -11.04
N PRO A 205 -24.75 0.69 -12.08
CA PRO A 205 -25.48 -0.59 -12.17
C PRO A 205 -24.58 -1.82 -12.03
N GLY A 206 -23.35 -1.70 -12.54
CA GLY A 206 -22.29 -2.71 -12.47
C GLY A 206 -21.53 -2.85 -11.16
N ASP A 207 -21.76 -1.95 -10.19
CA ASP A 207 -20.93 -1.88 -8.99
C ASP A 207 -21.08 -3.17 -8.14
N PRO A 208 -19.98 -3.86 -7.80
CA PRO A 208 -20.03 -5.06 -6.97
C PRO A 208 -20.70 -4.89 -5.60
N GLN A 209 -20.81 -3.65 -5.10
CA GLN A 209 -21.45 -3.36 -3.83
C GLN A 209 -22.96 -3.67 -3.84
N HIS A 210 -23.62 -3.79 -4.99
CA HIS A 210 -25.03 -4.21 -5.08
C HIS A 210 -25.33 -5.53 -4.35
N ARG A 211 -24.33 -6.40 -4.16
CA ARG A 211 -24.47 -7.63 -3.36
C ARG A 211 -24.86 -7.38 -1.90
N TYR A 212 -24.58 -6.20 -1.39
CA TYR A 212 -24.91 -5.77 -0.04
C TYR A 212 -26.29 -5.09 0.04
N HIS A 213 -27.00 -5.00 -1.09
CA HIS A 213 -28.42 -4.63 -1.17
C HIS A 213 -29.26 -5.86 -1.52
N LYS A 214 -29.79 -6.55 -0.50
CA LYS A 214 -30.64 -7.75 -0.66
C LYS A 214 -30.02 -8.86 -1.52
N GLY A 215 -28.69 -8.96 -1.58
CA GLY A 215 -27.99 -9.98 -2.36
C GLY A 215 -28.01 -9.75 -3.88
N ALA A 216 -28.40 -8.56 -4.35
CA ALA A 216 -28.46 -8.25 -5.78
C ALA A 216 -27.09 -8.46 -6.45
N ARG A 217 -27.08 -9.03 -7.65
CA ARG A 217 -25.85 -9.20 -8.43
C ARG A 217 -25.98 -8.39 -9.70
N PRO A 218 -24.99 -7.55 -10.04
CA PRO A 218 -24.96 -6.90 -11.34
C PRO A 218 -25.05 -7.93 -12.47
N THR A 219 -25.62 -7.53 -13.61
CA THR A 219 -25.54 -8.36 -14.82
C THR A 219 -24.08 -8.44 -15.27
N LYS A 220 -23.75 -9.43 -16.11
CA LYS A 220 -22.38 -9.55 -16.67
C LYS A 220 -22.00 -8.29 -17.47
N ALA A 221 -22.94 -7.75 -18.24
CA ALA A 221 -22.73 -6.56 -19.05
C ALA A 221 -22.50 -5.32 -18.17
N ASP A 222 -23.34 -5.11 -17.15
CA ASP A 222 -23.18 -3.96 -16.25
C ASP A 222 -21.85 -4.04 -15.48
N LEU A 223 -21.47 -5.23 -15.00
CA LEU A 223 -20.20 -5.43 -14.30
C LEU A 223 -18.99 -5.17 -15.21
N ALA A 224 -19.05 -5.63 -16.47
CA ALA A 224 -17.99 -5.36 -17.44
C ALA A 224 -17.84 -3.86 -17.70
N ASP A 225 -18.96 -3.15 -17.86
CA ASP A 225 -19.00 -1.69 -18.02
C ASP A 225 -18.40 -0.96 -16.79
N TRP A 226 -18.75 -1.37 -15.58
CA TRP A 226 -18.13 -0.82 -14.37
C TRP A 226 -16.62 -1.08 -14.31
N LEU A 227 -16.17 -2.31 -14.59
CA LEU A 227 -14.76 -2.67 -14.57
C LEU A 227 -13.94 -1.90 -15.63
N ALA A 228 -14.56 -1.52 -16.74
CA ALA A 228 -13.92 -0.75 -17.81
C ALA A 228 -13.52 0.67 -17.36
N GLN A 229 -14.21 1.25 -16.37
CA GLN A 229 -14.01 2.65 -15.98
C GLN A 229 -13.66 2.88 -14.50
N ALA A 230 -14.05 1.98 -13.60
CA ALA A 230 -13.88 2.18 -12.17
C ALA A 230 -12.40 2.31 -11.79
N PRO A 231 -11.99 3.32 -10.99
CA PRO A 231 -10.62 3.45 -10.51
C PRO A 231 -10.12 2.20 -9.78
N ALA A 232 -10.99 1.54 -9.01
CA ALA A 232 -10.68 0.29 -8.32
C ALA A 232 -10.23 -0.86 -9.25
N ALA A 233 -10.59 -0.83 -10.53
CA ALA A 233 -10.23 -1.84 -11.52
C ALA A 233 -8.97 -1.49 -12.34
N LEU A 234 -8.26 -0.41 -12.00
CA LEU A 234 -7.05 0.07 -12.68
C LEU A 234 -6.03 -1.05 -12.93
N HIS A 235 -5.64 -1.78 -11.89
CA HIS A 235 -4.63 -2.86 -11.98
C HIS A 235 -5.07 -4.02 -12.87
N LEU A 236 -6.38 -4.34 -12.90
CA LEU A 236 -6.92 -5.36 -13.78
C LEU A 236 -6.80 -4.92 -15.25
N ARG A 237 -7.21 -3.69 -15.54
CA ARG A 237 -7.16 -3.12 -16.90
C ARG A 237 -5.74 -3.00 -17.42
N ALA A 238 -4.84 -2.42 -16.63
CA ALA A 238 -3.44 -2.24 -17.00
C ALA A 238 -2.73 -3.59 -17.23
N THR A 239 -3.06 -4.61 -16.42
CA THR A 239 -2.57 -5.97 -16.64
C THR A 239 -3.07 -6.52 -17.97
N CYS A 240 -4.38 -6.49 -18.21
CA CYS A 240 -4.99 -7.07 -19.41
C CYS A 240 -4.61 -6.35 -20.70
N GLU A 241 -4.41 -5.03 -20.65
CA GLU A 241 -3.87 -4.26 -21.77
C GLU A 241 -2.48 -4.77 -22.17
N ALA A 242 -1.62 -5.04 -21.19
CA ALA A 242 -0.25 -5.49 -21.45
C ALA A 242 -0.16 -6.97 -21.85
N VAL A 243 -0.98 -7.85 -21.26
CA VAL A 243 -0.81 -9.31 -21.40
C VAL A 243 -1.83 -9.95 -22.35
N CYS A 244 -3.02 -9.37 -22.50
CA CYS A 244 -4.11 -9.91 -23.31
C CYS A 244 -4.84 -8.79 -24.11
N PRO A 245 -4.13 -7.99 -24.94
CA PRO A 245 -4.72 -6.83 -25.61
C PRO A 245 -5.89 -7.19 -26.54
N ALA A 246 -5.86 -8.39 -27.13
CA ALA A 246 -6.92 -8.85 -28.04
C ALA A 246 -8.24 -9.21 -27.33
N THR A 247 -8.21 -9.46 -26.02
CA THR A 247 -9.38 -9.89 -25.24
C THR A 247 -9.54 -9.10 -23.95
N GLN A 248 -9.15 -7.82 -23.95
CA GLN A 248 -9.02 -7.00 -22.75
C GLN A 248 -10.25 -7.06 -21.81
N GLU A 249 -11.48 -6.87 -22.33
CA GLU A 249 -12.70 -6.93 -21.52
C GLU A 249 -12.89 -8.30 -20.84
N HIS A 250 -12.74 -9.39 -21.60
CA HIS A 250 -12.87 -10.75 -21.08
C HIS A 250 -11.74 -11.08 -20.09
N CYS A 251 -10.52 -10.63 -20.36
CA CYS A 251 -9.39 -10.76 -19.44
C CYS A 251 -9.69 -10.04 -18.11
N VAL A 252 -10.18 -8.80 -18.13
CA VAL A 252 -10.50 -8.04 -16.91
C VAL A 252 -11.57 -8.76 -16.08
N MET A 253 -12.61 -9.25 -16.75
CA MET A 253 -13.65 -10.09 -16.13
C MET A 253 -13.06 -11.36 -15.51
N ALA A 254 -12.18 -12.07 -16.23
CA ALA A 254 -11.53 -13.28 -15.75
C ALA A 254 -10.66 -13.00 -14.51
N LEU A 255 -9.82 -11.95 -14.53
CA LEU A 255 -8.97 -11.59 -13.40
C LEU A 255 -9.79 -11.11 -12.19
N TYR A 256 -10.90 -10.39 -12.39
CA TYR A 256 -11.82 -10.04 -11.32
C TYR A 256 -12.44 -11.30 -10.67
N HIS A 257 -12.88 -12.27 -11.47
CA HIS A 257 -13.38 -13.55 -10.95
C HIS A 257 -12.30 -14.37 -10.25
N ALA A 258 -11.07 -14.36 -10.76
CA ALA A 258 -9.93 -15.04 -10.15
C ALA A 258 -9.64 -14.49 -8.75
N LEU A 259 -9.64 -13.16 -8.62
CA LEU A 259 -9.48 -12.46 -7.35
C LEU A 259 -10.58 -12.84 -6.35
N GLY A 260 -11.81 -13.03 -6.83
CA GLY A 260 -12.91 -13.68 -6.11
C GLY A 260 -13.57 -12.85 -5.01
N ASP A 261 -13.05 -11.66 -4.71
CA ASP A 261 -13.52 -10.81 -3.63
C ASP A 261 -13.36 -9.33 -3.98
N TYR A 262 -14.41 -8.56 -3.73
CA TYR A 262 -14.41 -7.12 -3.99
C TYR A 262 -13.50 -6.37 -3.01
N GLN A 263 -13.40 -6.79 -1.74
CA GLN A 263 -12.44 -6.16 -0.81
C GLN A 263 -11.00 -6.44 -1.23
N ALA A 264 -10.71 -7.63 -1.77
CA ALA A 264 -9.41 -7.94 -2.33
C ALA A 264 -9.05 -7.03 -3.51
N LEU A 265 -10.03 -6.60 -4.33
CA LEU A 265 -9.83 -5.58 -5.36
C LEU A 265 -9.45 -4.23 -4.76
N LEU A 266 -10.23 -3.75 -3.79
CA LEU A 266 -10.02 -2.43 -3.15
C LEU A 266 -8.72 -2.33 -2.33
N THR A 267 -8.19 -3.47 -1.88
CA THR A 267 -6.96 -3.53 -1.08
C THR A 267 -5.74 -3.96 -1.89
N HIS A 268 -5.89 -4.07 -3.20
CA HIS A 268 -4.78 -4.27 -4.14
C HIS A 268 -4.34 -2.92 -4.71
N GLY A 269 -3.04 -2.78 -4.99
CA GLY A 269 -2.45 -1.58 -5.57
C GLY A 269 -1.05 -1.31 -5.06
N THR A 270 -0.52 -0.13 -5.37
CA THR A 270 0.80 0.36 -4.97
C THR A 270 1.05 0.23 -3.45
N PRO A 271 2.29 -0.08 -3.00
CA PRO A 271 2.62 -0.07 -1.57
C PRO A 271 2.23 1.23 -0.86
N ALA A 272 2.54 2.37 -1.47
CA ALA A 272 2.22 3.72 -1.02
C ALA A 272 2.13 4.66 -2.22
N ASN A 273 0.98 5.30 -2.41
CA ASN A 273 0.71 6.18 -3.54
C ASN A 273 1.56 7.45 -3.51
N ALA A 274 1.93 7.93 -2.32
CA ALA A 274 2.82 9.06 -2.15
C ALA A 274 4.26 8.79 -2.63
N LEU A 275 4.66 7.52 -2.72
CA LEU A 275 6.01 7.12 -3.16
C LEU A 275 6.00 6.61 -4.60
N ILE A 276 4.99 5.82 -4.95
CA ILE A 276 4.83 5.23 -6.28
C ILE A 276 3.36 5.43 -6.67
N PRO A 277 3.06 6.34 -7.62
CA PRO A 277 1.68 6.55 -8.07
C PRO A 277 1.04 5.24 -8.53
N ASP A 278 -0.23 5.05 -8.22
CA ASP A 278 -0.91 3.78 -8.46
C ASP A 278 -0.96 3.40 -9.95
N GLU A 279 -1.06 4.38 -10.85
CA GLU A 279 -0.99 4.20 -12.30
C GLU A 279 0.38 3.71 -12.77
N VAL A 280 1.46 4.25 -12.18
CA VAL A 280 2.83 3.82 -12.47
C VAL A 280 3.03 2.39 -12.01
N PHE A 281 2.55 2.05 -10.81
CA PHE A 281 2.60 0.68 -10.31
C PHE A 281 1.79 -0.27 -11.19
N ALA A 282 0.54 0.08 -11.53
CA ALA A 282 -0.35 -0.74 -12.36
C ALA A 282 0.24 -1.06 -13.74
N ALA A 283 0.89 -0.07 -14.37
CA ALA A 283 1.52 -0.23 -15.68
C ALA A 283 2.85 -1.03 -15.63
N SER A 284 3.44 -1.18 -14.45
CA SER A 284 4.75 -1.85 -14.29
C SER A 284 4.67 -3.38 -14.36
N PRO A 285 5.73 -4.07 -14.80
CA PRO A 285 5.88 -5.52 -14.62
C PRO A 285 5.64 -5.98 -13.18
N ARG A 286 6.16 -5.25 -12.18
CA ARG A 286 5.96 -5.53 -10.76
C ARG A 286 4.49 -5.50 -10.34
N GLY A 287 3.72 -4.51 -10.79
CA GLY A 287 2.30 -4.40 -10.47
C GLY A 287 1.49 -5.59 -10.98
N ARG A 288 1.77 -6.02 -12.22
CA ARG A 288 1.15 -7.21 -12.82
C ARG A 288 1.51 -8.48 -12.04
N ALA A 289 2.80 -8.65 -11.71
CA ALA A 289 3.25 -9.78 -10.89
C ALA A 289 2.58 -9.76 -9.49
N ALA A 290 2.43 -8.58 -8.89
CA ALA A 290 1.77 -8.44 -7.60
C ALA A 290 0.27 -8.77 -7.64
N LEU A 291 -0.42 -8.42 -8.72
CA LEU A 291 -1.82 -8.82 -8.94
C LEU A 291 -1.94 -10.34 -9.03
N ALA A 292 -1.11 -10.98 -9.87
CA ALA A 292 -1.09 -12.43 -9.99
C ALA A 292 -0.81 -13.09 -8.64
N ARG A 293 0.18 -12.58 -7.89
CA ARG A 293 0.52 -13.08 -6.56
C ARG A 293 -0.62 -12.89 -5.57
N ARG A 294 -1.35 -11.77 -5.62
CA ARG A 294 -2.55 -11.55 -4.80
C ARG A 294 -3.61 -12.61 -5.09
N ILE A 295 -3.90 -12.88 -6.37
CA ILE A 295 -4.85 -13.93 -6.78
C ILE A 295 -4.40 -15.29 -6.25
N MET A 296 -3.10 -15.63 -6.34
CA MET A 296 -2.55 -16.87 -5.80
C MET A 296 -2.79 -17.02 -4.30
N LEU A 297 -2.52 -15.96 -3.53
CA LEU A 297 -2.62 -15.99 -2.07
C LEU A 297 -4.06 -16.16 -1.57
N MET A 298 -5.05 -15.85 -2.41
CA MET A 298 -6.47 -16.03 -2.09
C MET A 298 -6.99 -17.45 -2.38
N ARG A 299 -6.20 -18.31 -3.03
CA ARG A 299 -6.63 -19.65 -3.48
C ARG A 299 -5.70 -20.75 -2.95
N SER A 300 -6.27 -21.83 -2.45
CA SER A 300 -5.49 -23.03 -2.14
C SER A 300 -4.91 -23.65 -3.42
N THR A 301 -3.83 -24.44 -3.31
CA THR A 301 -3.25 -25.21 -4.45
C THR A 301 -4.31 -26.00 -5.20
N ARG A 302 -5.19 -26.71 -4.49
CA ARG A 302 -6.26 -27.53 -5.09
C ARG A 302 -7.32 -26.70 -5.81
N MET A 303 -7.65 -25.52 -5.28
CA MET A 303 -8.64 -24.64 -5.92
C MET A 303 -8.10 -24.06 -7.23
N ARG A 304 -6.78 -23.93 -7.40
CA ARG A 304 -6.19 -23.34 -8.60
C ARG A 304 -6.47 -24.14 -9.87
N GLU A 305 -6.49 -25.47 -9.81
CA GLU A 305 -6.79 -26.32 -10.98
C GLU A 305 -8.25 -26.19 -11.40
N ALA A 306 -9.18 -26.31 -10.44
CA ALA A 306 -10.61 -26.18 -10.72
C ALA A 306 -11.00 -24.75 -11.15
N ASP A 307 -10.34 -23.73 -10.60
CA ASP A 307 -10.54 -22.35 -11.01
C ASP A 307 -9.94 -22.09 -12.40
N ARG A 308 -8.86 -22.78 -12.81
CA ARG A 308 -8.27 -22.66 -14.15
C ARG A 308 -9.26 -23.02 -15.24
N GLU A 309 -9.99 -24.12 -15.09
CA GLU A 309 -11.02 -24.54 -16.06
C GLU A 309 -12.12 -23.47 -16.20
N LYS A 310 -12.65 -22.97 -15.06
CA LYS A 310 -13.68 -21.93 -15.06
C LYS A 310 -13.20 -20.61 -15.66
N LEU A 311 -11.95 -20.23 -15.37
CA LEU A 311 -11.35 -19.01 -15.92
C LEU A 311 -11.10 -19.14 -17.42
N SER A 312 -10.69 -20.32 -17.89
CA SER A 312 -10.46 -20.56 -19.32
C SER A 312 -11.73 -20.43 -20.17
N ALA A 313 -12.90 -20.69 -19.56
CA ALA A 313 -14.20 -20.47 -20.20
C ALA A 313 -14.58 -18.97 -20.30
N VAL A 314 -13.93 -18.11 -19.52
CA VAL A 314 -14.10 -16.64 -19.60
C VAL A 314 -13.04 -16.04 -20.54
N ASP A 315 -11.77 -16.35 -20.31
CA ASP A 315 -10.64 -15.90 -21.11
C ASP A 315 -9.43 -16.85 -20.99
N SER A 316 -9.03 -17.47 -22.10
CA SER A 316 -7.89 -18.41 -22.12
C SER A 316 -6.55 -17.69 -21.93
N CYS A 317 -6.39 -16.49 -22.49
CA CYS A 317 -5.16 -15.70 -22.37
C CYS A 317 -4.82 -15.37 -20.91
N ALA A 318 -5.78 -14.82 -20.16
CA ALA A 318 -5.62 -14.50 -18.74
C ALA A 318 -5.31 -15.75 -17.91
N THR A 319 -5.92 -16.88 -18.28
CA THR A 319 -5.71 -18.17 -17.63
C THR A 319 -4.29 -18.69 -17.84
N ASP A 320 -3.76 -18.61 -19.07
CA ASP A 320 -2.39 -19.03 -19.38
C ASP A 320 -1.34 -18.10 -18.78
N TRP A 321 -1.61 -16.78 -18.77
CA TRP A 321 -0.78 -15.81 -18.07
C TRP A 321 -0.70 -16.12 -16.56
N LEU A 322 -1.85 -16.33 -15.89
CA LEU A 322 -1.87 -16.74 -14.48
C LEU A 322 -1.12 -18.05 -14.25
N GLY A 323 -1.25 -19.03 -15.16
CA GLY A 323 -0.50 -20.29 -15.12
C GLY A 323 1.02 -20.05 -15.09
N THR A 324 1.52 -19.21 -15.99
CA THR A 324 2.94 -18.82 -16.03
C THR A 324 3.39 -18.16 -14.73
N GLN A 325 2.56 -17.26 -14.18
CA GLN A 325 2.84 -16.61 -12.90
C GLN A 325 2.87 -17.60 -11.73
N TYR A 326 2.01 -18.61 -11.75
CA TYR A 326 1.96 -19.64 -10.71
C TYR A 326 3.21 -20.52 -10.72
N GLU A 327 3.68 -20.88 -11.90
CA GLU A 327 4.93 -21.63 -12.08
C GLU A 327 6.12 -20.84 -11.57
N ALA A 328 6.21 -19.55 -11.90
CA ALA A 328 7.28 -18.67 -11.44
C ALA A 328 7.32 -18.54 -9.90
N HIS A 329 6.17 -18.45 -9.24
CA HIS A 329 6.07 -18.28 -7.79
C HIS A 329 6.01 -19.59 -6.98
N THR A 330 6.12 -20.74 -7.63
CA THR A 330 6.22 -22.03 -6.94
C THR A 330 7.70 -22.31 -6.72
N PRO A 331 8.20 -22.29 -5.47
CA PRO A 331 9.59 -22.61 -5.21
C PRO A 331 9.85 -24.03 -5.74
N ARG A 332 10.68 -24.16 -6.78
CA ARG A 332 11.21 -25.47 -7.15
C ARG A 332 12.04 -25.94 -5.97
N ALA A 333 11.94 -27.22 -5.62
CA ALA A 333 12.72 -27.80 -4.54
C ALA A 333 14.17 -27.35 -4.69
N ILE A 334 14.71 -26.68 -3.66
CA ILE A 334 16.13 -26.33 -3.63
C ILE A 334 16.84 -27.68 -3.73
N PRO A 335 17.67 -27.92 -4.76
CA PRO A 335 18.48 -29.12 -4.82
C PRO A 335 19.20 -29.24 -3.47
N ALA A 336 19.19 -30.43 -2.87
CA ALA A 336 19.93 -30.64 -1.63
C ALA A 336 21.36 -30.11 -1.84
N ALA A 337 21.86 -29.31 -0.89
CA ALA A 337 23.23 -28.82 -0.97
C ALA A 337 24.15 -30.03 -1.19
N GLU A 338 24.88 -30.02 -2.31
CA GLU A 338 25.92 -31.02 -2.54
C GLU A 338 26.95 -30.82 -1.42
N ASN A 339 27.03 -31.81 -0.52
CA ASN A 339 28.00 -31.85 0.58
C ASN A 339 29.39 -32.20 0.05
#